data_AF-A0A931YF75-F1
#
_entry.id   AF-A0A931YF75-F1
#
_cell.length_a   1.000
_cell.length_b   1.000
_cell.length_c   1.000
_cell.angle_alpha   90.00
_cell.angle_beta   90.00
_cell.angle_gamma   90.00
#
_symmetry.space_group_name_H-M   'P 1'
#
loop_
_entity.id
_entity.type
_entity.pdbx_description
1 polymer ?
#
loop_
_entity_poly.entity_id
_entity_poly.type
_entity_poly.pdbx_seq_one_letter_code
_entity_poly.pdbx_strand_id
1 'polypeptide(L)'
;LFTAKKCVVCHQAGGTGGVVGPNLDFLGQYGSPIFAAAAMWNHGPAMAEAMRARGIERPTFKERELLDLIAYLKSVTPAPAETGLHVLPGRAEEGYRLFIDRRCSDCHGVRGPGRVGPDLAERGVHRSLTEFAAAMWNKAPAMMDAMQTRGIAVPQLRAEEMADIVAYLYAVRYFAVPGDAQKGWVLAKDKGCLGCHSIYAREGKAPFDLAQVTGLESPARLASALWNHSFITPQTAGRQAGGWAEIRANEMADLAALFRSLRRSEARP
;
A
#
# COMPACT_ATOMS: atom_id res chain seq x y z
N LEU A 1 -5.63 -9.27 27.51
CA LEU A 1 -5.70 -9.91 26.17
C LEU A 1 -4.65 -10.99 25.94
N PHE A 2 -3.37 -10.73 26.21
CA PHE A 2 -2.26 -11.70 26.00
C PHE A 2 -2.50 -13.07 26.67
N THR A 3 -2.96 -13.08 27.92
CA THR A 3 -3.37 -14.30 28.63
C THR A 3 -4.68 -14.89 28.09
N ALA A 4 -5.70 -14.05 27.88
CA ALA A 4 -7.03 -14.49 27.45
C ALA A 4 -7.01 -15.18 26.06
N LYS A 5 -6.17 -14.70 25.14
CA LYS A 5 -5.93 -15.30 23.82
C LYS A 5 -4.87 -16.42 23.86
N LYS A 6 -4.42 -16.82 25.06
CA LYS A 6 -3.45 -17.90 25.33
C LYS A 6 -2.07 -17.70 24.71
N CYS A 7 -1.69 -16.47 24.33
CA CYS A 7 -0.36 -16.18 23.77
C CYS A 7 0.74 -16.48 24.78
N VAL A 8 0.51 -16.14 26.05
CA VAL A 8 1.44 -16.34 27.19
C VAL A 8 1.82 -17.81 27.43
N VAL A 9 1.00 -18.77 26.97
CA VAL A 9 1.27 -20.20 27.14
C VAL A 9 2.51 -20.63 26.38
N CYS A 10 2.76 -20.03 25.23
CA CYS A 10 3.88 -20.37 24.36
C CYS A 10 4.94 -19.29 24.31
N HIS A 11 4.55 -18.02 24.37
CA HIS A 11 5.44 -16.88 24.17
C HIS A 11 5.76 -16.18 25.48
N GLN A 12 7.04 -15.79 25.61
CA GLN A 12 7.52 -14.88 26.64
C GLN A 12 7.40 -13.42 26.17
N ALA A 13 7.04 -12.52 27.08
CA ALA A 13 7.13 -11.07 26.90
C ALA A 13 7.44 -10.42 28.26
N GLY A 14 8.43 -9.53 28.32
CA GLY A 14 8.84 -8.86 29.56
C GLY A 14 9.25 -9.84 30.66
N GLY A 15 9.92 -10.93 30.30
CA GLY A 15 10.31 -11.99 31.24
C GLY A 15 9.16 -12.90 31.71
N THR A 16 7.93 -12.72 31.23
CA THR A 16 6.76 -13.52 31.63
C THR A 16 6.22 -14.34 30.46
N GLY A 17 5.97 -15.64 30.68
CA GLY A 17 5.30 -16.52 29.71
C GLY A 17 6.04 -17.83 29.46
N GLY A 18 5.69 -18.49 28.35
CA GLY A 18 6.28 -19.77 27.95
C GLY A 18 7.52 -19.63 27.06
N VAL A 19 8.24 -20.74 26.88
CA VAL A 19 9.46 -20.85 26.05
C VAL A 19 9.28 -21.78 24.84
N VAL A 20 8.04 -22.09 24.47
CA VAL A 20 7.72 -22.95 23.32
C VAL A 20 7.88 -22.18 22.02
N GLY A 21 7.33 -20.96 21.98
CA GLY A 21 7.49 -20.02 20.89
C GLY A 21 8.66 -19.08 21.14
N PRO A 22 9.08 -18.32 20.11
CA PRO A 22 10.11 -17.30 20.30
C PRO A 22 9.67 -16.26 21.34
N ASN A 23 10.64 -15.73 22.10
CA ASN A 23 10.43 -14.57 22.95
C ASN A 23 9.97 -13.38 22.08
N LEU A 24 8.92 -12.69 22.48
CA LEU A 24 8.32 -11.56 21.76
C LEU A 24 8.95 -10.20 22.11
N ASP A 25 9.98 -10.17 22.95
CA ASP A 25 10.63 -8.92 23.36
C ASP A 25 11.19 -8.11 22.18
N PHE A 26 11.61 -8.79 21.11
CA PHE A 26 12.03 -8.16 19.86
C PHE A 26 10.92 -7.34 19.16
N LEU A 27 9.63 -7.67 19.39
CA LEU A 27 8.53 -6.86 18.87
C LEU A 27 8.40 -5.53 19.60
N GLY A 28 8.95 -5.40 20.81
CA GLY A 28 9.06 -4.13 21.51
C GLY A 28 9.83 -3.09 20.73
N GLN A 29 10.94 -3.51 20.11
CA GLN A 29 11.82 -2.66 19.30
C GLN A 29 11.12 -2.11 18.04
N TYR A 30 10.31 -2.93 17.37
CA TYR A 30 9.69 -2.53 16.10
C TYR A 30 8.27 -1.99 16.28
N GLY A 31 7.52 -2.59 17.21
CA GLY A 31 6.06 -2.61 17.32
C GLY A 31 5.29 -2.06 16.13
N SER A 32 5.64 -2.65 14.98
CA SER A 32 5.19 -2.31 13.64
C SER A 32 4.14 -3.36 13.25
N PRO A 33 2.91 -2.95 12.93
CA PRO A 33 1.89 -3.90 12.48
C PRO A 33 2.29 -4.70 11.24
N ILE A 34 3.12 -4.12 10.36
CA ILE A 34 3.65 -4.82 9.18
C ILE A 34 4.62 -5.94 9.59
N PHE A 35 5.51 -5.66 10.53
CA PHE A 35 6.42 -6.66 11.04
C PHE A 35 5.66 -7.79 11.74
N ALA A 36 4.66 -7.46 12.56
CA ALA A 36 3.78 -8.44 13.19
C ALA A 36 3.06 -9.29 12.13
N ALA A 37 2.52 -8.69 11.07
CA ALA A 37 1.88 -9.42 9.97
C ALA A 37 2.83 -10.43 9.31
N ALA A 38 4.05 -10.02 8.98
CA ALA A 38 5.05 -10.88 8.35
C ALA A 38 5.48 -12.03 9.29
N ALA A 39 5.83 -11.71 10.54
CA ALA A 39 6.24 -12.70 11.53
C ALA A 39 5.14 -13.74 11.81
N MET A 40 3.90 -13.28 12.01
CA MET A 40 2.76 -14.15 12.27
C MET A 40 2.34 -14.97 11.05
N TRP A 41 2.50 -14.44 9.83
CA TRP A 41 2.26 -15.18 8.60
C TRP A 41 3.26 -16.33 8.44
N ASN A 42 4.55 -16.02 8.52
CA ASN A 42 5.64 -16.99 8.36
C ASN A 42 5.60 -18.06 9.45
N HIS A 43 5.35 -17.67 10.70
CA HIS A 43 5.28 -18.59 11.83
C HIS A 43 3.91 -19.28 11.97
N GLY A 44 2.90 -18.82 11.22
CA GLY A 44 1.50 -19.25 11.32
C GLY A 44 1.27 -20.77 11.24
N PRO A 45 1.90 -21.51 10.31
CA PRO A 45 1.78 -22.96 10.23
C PRO A 45 2.34 -23.68 11.47
N ALA A 46 3.52 -23.29 11.94
CA ALA A 46 4.14 -23.86 13.14
C ALA A 46 3.31 -23.57 14.39
N MET A 47 2.79 -22.35 14.52
CA MET A 47 1.85 -22.01 15.60
C MET A 47 0.58 -22.85 15.53
N ALA A 48 0.01 -23.04 14.34
CA ALA A 48 -1.21 -23.84 14.16
C ALA A 48 -1.01 -25.29 14.63
N GLU A 49 0.11 -25.90 14.26
CA GLU A 49 0.46 -27.24 14.69
C GLU A 49 0.67 -27.34 16.21
N ALA A 50 1.42 -26.40 16.79
CA ALA A 50 1.65 -26.35 18.24
C ALA A 50 0.36 -26.13 19.04
N MET A 51 -0.56 -25.31 18.52
CA MET A 51 -1.88 -25.07 19.10
C MET A 51 -2.74 -26.33 19.05
N ARG A 52 -2.79 -27.00 17.90
CA ARG A 52 -3.53 -28.26 17.70
C ARG A 52 -3.05 -29.35 18.66
N ALA A 53 -1.73 -29.53 18.79
CA ALA A 53 -1.14 -30.52 19.68
C ALA A 53 -1.46 -30.28 21.18
N ARG A 54 -1.85 -29.06 21.55
CA ARG A 54 -2.15 -28.65 22.93
C ARG A 54 -3.63 -28.40 23.19
N GLY A 55 -4.51 -28.68 22.22
CA GLY A 55 -5.94 -28.39 22.35
C GLY A 55 -6.25 -26.90 22.50
N ILE A 56 -5.38 -26.03 21.98
CA ILE A 56 -5.59 -24.58 21.98
C ILE A 56 -6.32 -24.21 20.69
N GLU A 57 -7.53 -23.67 20.83
CA GLU A 57 -8.23 -23.08 19.70
C GLU A 57 -7.45 -21.86 19.18
N ARG A 58 -7.28 -21.77 17.86
CA ARG A 58 -6.56 -20.67 17.23
C ARG A 58 -7.32 -19.35 17.50
N PRO A 59 -6.72 -18.38 18.21
CA PRO A 59 -7.39 -17.14 18.50
C PRO A 59 -7.64 -16.33 17.23
N THR A 60 -8.73 -15.58 17.18
CA THR A 60 -8.96 -14.52 16.19
C THR A 60 -8.84 -13.15 16.85
N PHE A 61 -8.53 -12.13 16.07
CA PHE A 61 -8.52 -10.73 16.52
C PHE A 61 -9.78 -10.00 16.06
N LYS A 62 -10.39 -9.27 16.99
CA LYS A 62 -11.53 -8.37 16.76
C LYS A 62 -11.06 -6.93 16.91
N GLU A 63 -11.64 -6.03 16.12
CA GLU A 63 -11.49 -4.57 16.28
C GLU A 63 -10.04 -4.15 16.56
N ARG A 64 -9.76 -3.71 17.78
CA ARG A 64 -8.48 -3.18 18.25
C ARG A 64 -7.63 -4.20 19.00
N GLU A 65 -8.05 -5.46 19.15
CA GLU A 65 -7.34 -6.44 19.99
C GLU A 65 -5.88 -6.64 19.58
N LEU A 66 -5.57 -6.63 18.28
CA LEU A 66 -4.18 -6.73 17.82
C LEU A 66 -3.39 -5.45 18.11
N LEU A 67 -4.03 -4.28 18.04
CA LEU A 67 -3.41 -3.00 18.40
C LEU A 67 -3.05 -2.99 19.89
N ASP A 68 -3.99 -3.42 20.73
CA ASP A 68 -3.82 -3.47 22.18
C ASP A 68 -2.75 -4.48 22.58
N LEU A 69 -2.64 -5.62 21.87
CA LEU A 69 -1.55 -6.57 22.07
C LEU A 69 -0.19 -6.00 21.67
N ILE A 70 -0.09 -5.29 20.54
CA ILE A 70 1.15 -4.61 20.15
C ILE A 70 1.53 -3.55 21.19
N ALA A 71 0.56 -2.77 21.67
CA ALA A 71 0.78 -1.77 22.71
C ALA A 71 1.23 -2.39 24.03
N TYR A 72 0.62 -3.51 24.44
CA TYR A 72 1.04 -4.27 25.61
C TYR A 72 2.47 -4.80 25.47
N LEU A 73 2.82 -5.38 24.32
CA LEU A 73 4.19 -5.84 24.07
C LEU A 73 5.17 -4.68 24.17
N LYS A 74 4.88 -3.51 23.59
CA LYS A 74 5.72 -2.31 23.77
C LYS A 74 5.87 -1.90 25.24
N SER A 75 4.85 -2.07 26.08
CA SER A 75 4.91 -1.61 27.47
C SER A 75 5.64 -2.55 28.42
N VAL A 76 5.70 -3.84 28.11
CA VAL A 76 6.36 -4.85 28.97
C VAL A 76 7.77 -5.23 28.53
N THR A 77 8.16 -4.82 27.32
CA THR A 77 9.46 -5.16 26.76
C THR A 77 10.48 -4.09 27.13
N PRO A 78 11.68 -4.46 27.59
CA PRO A 78 12.75 -3.49 27.83
C PRO A 78 13.07 -2.76 26.52
N ALA A 79 12.81 -1.45 26.46
CA ALA A 79 13.17 -0.65 25.30
C ALA A 79 14.71 -0.65 25.18
N PRO A 80 15.29 -1.00 24.02
CA PRO A 80 16.68 -0.67 23.76
C PRO A 80 16.86 0.84 23.93
N ALA A 81 17.93 1.26 24.61
CA ALA A 81 18.36 2.65 24.58
C ALA A 81 18.65 2.99 23.10
N GLU A 82 17.80 3.85 22.53
CA GLU A 82 17.82 4.29 21.13
C GLU A 82 17.52 3.21 20.09
N THR A 83 16.24 3.08 19.72
CA THR A 83 15.88 2.54 18.40
C THR A 83 14.92 3.49 17.71
N GLY A 84 15.43 4.17 16.67
CA GLY A 84 14.66 5.07 15.83
C GLY A 84 13.43 4.37 15.25
N LEU A 85 12.36 5.15 15.06
CA LEU A 85 11.11 4.73 14.45
C LEU A 85 11.39 3.91 13.18
N HIS A 86 11.23 2.58 13.24
CA HIS A 86 11.36 1.72 12.07
C HIS A 86 10.12 1.85 11.19
N VAL A 87 10.14 2.90 10.37
CA VAL A 87 9.27 3.01 9.21
C VAL A 87 9.85 2.09 8.14
N LEU A 88 9.07 1.10 7.70
CA LEU A 88 9.37 0.34 6.49
C LEU A 88 8.59 1.00 5.34
N PRO A 89 9.14 2.02 4.66
CA PRO A 89 8.48 2.57 3.50
C PRO A 89 8.45 1.50 2.42
N GLY A 90 7.26 1.00 2.10
CA GLY A 90 7.11 0.01 1.04
C GLY A 90 7.27 0.62 -0.36
N ARG A 91 7.90 -0.14 -1.26
CA ARG A 91 8.09 0.17 -2.68
C ARG A 91 6.98 -0.50 -3.48
N ALA A 92 5.99 0.27 -3.90
CA ALA A 92 4.80 -0.25 -4.57
C ALA A 92 5.09 -1.05 -5.86
N GLU A 93 6.13 -0.70 -6.61
CA GLU A 93 6.52 -1.45 -7.82
C GLU A 93 7.07 -2.84 -7.48
N GLU A 94 7.94 -2.95 -6.47
CA GLU A 94 8.37 -4.27 -5.98
C GLU A 94 7.19 -5.04 -5.38
N GLY A 95 6.29 -4.34 -4.68
CA GLY A 95 5.08 -4.92 -4.14
C GLY A 95 4.18 -5.56 -5.18
N TYR A 96 4.05 -4.95 -6.36
CA TYR A 96 3.34 -5.55 -7.50
C TYR A 96 4.02 -6.84 -7.95
N ARG A 97 5.34 -6.81 -8.10
CA ARG A 97 6.12 -7.98 -8.54
C ARG A 97 6.01 -9.12 -7.53
N LEU A 98 6.17 -8.81 -6.24
CA LEU A 98 5.98 -9.74 -5.14
C LEU A 98 4.56 -10.30 -5.08
N PHE A 99 3.53 -9.49 -5.35
CA PHE A 99 2.14 -9.96 -5.38
C PHE A 99 1.92 -11.08 -6.41
N ILE A 100 2.64 -11.02 -7.53
CA ILE A 100 2.62 -12.05 -8.58
C ILE A 100 3.55 -13.22 -8.21
N ASP A 101 4.80 -12.93 -7.87
CA ASP A 101 5.84 -13.93 -7.57
C ASP A 101 5.48 -14.80 -6.35
N ARG A 102 4.83 -14.20 -5.35
CA ARG A 102 4.30 -14.89 -4.16
C ARG A 102 2.91 -15.47 -4.40
N ARG A 103 2.43 -15.43 -5.65
CA ARG A 103 1.20 -16.05 -6.17
C ARG A 103 -0.08 -15.55 -5.50
N CYS A 104 -0.04 -14.35 -4.91
CA CYS A 104 -1.22 -13.73 -4.31
C CYS A 104 -2.30 -13.47 -5.38
N SER A 105 -1.88 -13.11 -6.59
CA SER A 105 -2.74 -12.87 -7.76
C SER A 105 -3.48 -14.13 -8.27
N ASP A 106 -3.04 -15.33 -7.92
CA ASP A 106 -3.70 -16.57 -8.35
C ASP A 106 -5.10 -16.71 -7.73
N CYS A 107 -5.30 -16.09 -6.57
CA CYS A 107 -6.56 -16.14 -5.81
C CYS A 107 -7.21 -14.77 -5.65
N HIS A 108 -6.43 -13.71 -5.42
CA HIS A 108 -6.93 -12.37 -5.12
C HIS A 108 -6.89 -11.43 -6.33
N GLY A 109 -7.89 -10.57 -6.41
CA GLY A 109 -7.95 -9.48 -7.39
C GLY A 109 -7.51 -8.15 -6.78
N VAL A 110 -7.17 -7.20 -7.65
CA VAL A 110 -6.80 -5.83 -7.30
C VAL A 110 -7.45 -4.93 -8.35
N ARG A 111 -8.56 -4.27 -8.02
CA ARG A 111 -9.55 -3.65 -8.95
C ARG A 111 -10.58 -4.64 -9.52
N GLY A 112 -11.20 -5.39 -8.62
CA GLY A 112 -12.20 -6.42 -8.91
C GLY A 112 -11.96 -7.65 -8.04
N PRO A 113 -13.00 -8.48 -7.81
CA PRO A 113 -12.84 -9.72 -7.06
C PRO A 113 -11.87 -10.66 -7.78
N GLY A 114 -11.09 -11.40 -6.99
CA GLY A 114 -10.29 -12.50 -7.50
C GLY A 114 -11.14 -13.74 -7.76
N ARG A 115 -10.51 -14.80 -8.26
CA ARG A 115 -11.19 -16.08 -8.53
C ARG A 115 -11.63 -16.81 -7.25
N VAL A 116 -10.93 -16.58 -6.15
CA VAL A 116 -11.12 -17.29 -4.88
C VAL A 116 -11.24 -16.29 -3.73
N GLY A 117 -10.30 -15.35 -3.68
CA GLY A 117 -10.23 -14.33 -2.65
C GLY A 117 -10.91 -13.02 -3.06
N PRO A 118 -11.27 -12.16 -2.09
CA PRO A 118 -11.83 -10.86 -2.37
C PRO A 118 -10.83 -9.93 -3.07
N ASP A 119 -11.33 -8.82 -3.61
CA ASP A 119 -10.52 -7.66 -4.00
C ASP A 119 -9.78 -7.13 -2.76
N LEU A 120 -8.45 -7.09 -2.85
CA LEU A 120 -7.60 -6.60 -1.76
C LEU A 120 -7.37 -5.09 -1.81
N ALA A 121 -7.47 -4.44 -2.98
CA ALA A 121 -7.40 -2.99 -3.08
C ALA A 121 -8.69 -2.32 -2.60
N GLU A 122 -9.86 -2.95 -2.77
CA GLU A 122 -11.11 -2.39 -2.24
C GLU A 122 -11.24 -2.53 -0.72
N ARG A 123 -10.88 -3.69 -0.17
CA ARG A 123 -11.05 -3.97 1.26
C ARG A 123 -9.86 -3.52 2.11
N GLY A 124 -8.70 -3.28 1.52
CA GLY A 124 -7.45 -2.97 2.22
C GLY A 124 -7.29 -1.50 2.64
N VAL A 125 -7.95 -0.56 1.96
CA VAL A 125 -7.64 0.88 2.10
C VAL A 125 -8.43 1.58 3.22
N HIS A 126 -9.51 0.96 3.71
CA HIS A 126 -10.15 1.38 4.97
C HIS A 126 -9.50 0.76 6.20
N ARG A 127 -8.54 -0.14 6.02
CA ARG A 127 -7.90 -0.86 7.11
C ARG A 127 -6.58 -0.22 7.44
N SER A 128 -6.43 0.23 8.68
CA SER A 128 -5.14 0.48 9.29
C SER A 128 -4.20 -0.72 9.10
N LEU A 129 -2.89 -0.49 9.19
CA LEU A 129 -1.89 -1.56 9.09
C LEU A 129 -2.14 -2.68 10.14
N THR A 130 -2.71 -2.33 11.28
CA THR A 130 -3.11 -3.29 12.32
C THR A 130 -4.32 -4.12 11.90
N GLU A 131 -5.33 -3.51 11.28
CA GLU A 131 -6.47 -4.25 10.74
C GLU A 131 -6.06 -5.15 9.56
N PHE A 132 -5.08 -4.74 8.76
CA PHE A 132 -4.45 -5.60 7.76
C PHE A 132 -3.81 -6.83 8.41
N ALA A 133 -2.94 -6.63 9.42
CA ALA A 133 -2.28 -7.72 10.13
C ALA A 133 -3.27 -8.68 10.79
N ALA A 134 -4.32 -8.15 11.43
CA ALA A 134 -5.39 -8.93 12.03
C ALA A 134 -6.17 -9.74 10.98
N ALA A 135 -6.50 -9.12 9.85
CA ALA A 135 -7.19 -9.79 8.75
C ALA A 135 -6.36 -10.93 8.16
N MET A 136 -5.06 -10.70 7.94
CA MET A 136 -4.11 -11.73 7.48
C MET A 136 -4.10 -12.91 8.45
N TRP A 137 -3.96 -12.67 9.75
CA TRP A 137 -3.97 -13.73 10.77
C TRP A 137 -5.28 -14.54 10.80
N ASN A 138 -6.41 -13.83 10.80
CA ASN A 138 -7.74 -14.42 10.89
C ASN A 138 -8.09 -15.23 9.63
N LYS A 139 -7.58 -14.83 8.46
CA LYS A 139 -7.82 -15.51 7.19
C LYS A 139 -6.73 -16.52 6.82
N ALA A 140 -5.63 -16.57 7.56
CA ALA A 140 -4.53 -17.50 7.33
C ALA A 140 -4.99 -18.97 7.20
N PRO A 141 -5.87 -19.53 8.05
CA PRO A 141 -6.32 -20.92 7.90
C PRO A 141 -6.99 -21.18 6.54
N ALA A 142 -7.96 -20.34 6.17
CA ALA A 142 -8.65 -20.47 4.88
C ALA A 142 -7.72 -20.26 3.68
N MET A 143 -6.74 -19.36 3.79
CA MET A 143 -5.72 -19.17 2.75
C MET A 143 -4.80 -20.39 2.65
N MET A 144 -4.38 -20.96 3.77
CA MET A 144 -3.51 -22.14 3.83
C MET A 144 -4.21 -23.38 3.24
N ASP A 145 -5.48 -23.61 3.57
CA ASP A 145 -6.28 -24.69 2.97
C ASP A 145 -6.44 -24.50 1.45
N ALA A 146 -6.71 -23.26 1.01
CA ALA A 146 -6.83 -22.95 -0.41
C ALA A 146 -5.51 -23.12 -1.16
N MET A 147 -4.37 -22.79 -0.53
CA MET A 147 -3.03 -23.01 -1.07
C MET A 147 -2.71 -24.50 -1.14
N GLN A 148 -2.96 -25.27 -0.07
CA GLN A 148 -2.70 -26.70 -0.01
C GLN A 148 -3.49 -27.47 -1.09
N THR A 149 -4.78 -27.19 -1.23
CA THR A 149 -5.65 -27.81 -2.26
C THR A 149 -5.19 -27.53 -3.70
N ARG A 150 -4.37 -26.50 -3.91
CA ARG A 150 -3.84 -26.08 -5.22
C ARG A 150 -2.36 -26.38 -5.40
N GLY A 151 -1.73 -27.09 -4.46
CA GLY A 151 -0.29 -27.39 -4.50
C GLY A 151 0.58 -26.14 -4.42
N ILE A 152 0.11 -25.07 -3.77
CA ILE A 152 0.85 -23.83 -3.55
C ILE A 152 1.51 -23.92 -2.18
N ALA A 153 2.84 -23.80 -2.12
CA ALA A 153 3.54 -23.69 -0.86
C ALA A 153 3.25 -22.33 -0.20
N VAL A 154 3.13 -22.29 1.13
CA VAL A 154 2.94 -21.03 1.87
C VAL A 154 4.19 -20.14 1.66
N PRO A 155 4.05 -18.97 1.02
CA PRO A 155 5.21 -18.11 0.74
C PRO A 155 5.76 -17.55 2.05
N GLN A 156 7.09 -17.54 2.18
CA GLN A 156 7.77 -16.79 3.22
C GLN A 156 7.93 -15.32 2.78
N LEU A 157 7.64 -14.40 3.69
CA LEU A 157 7.68 -12.96 3.42
C LEU A 157 8.58 -12.26 4.45
N ARG A 158 9.64 -11.59 4.01
CA ARG A 158 10.37 -10.66 4.88
C ARG A 158 9.49 -9.46 5.23
N ALA A 159 9.83 -8.74 6.30
CA ALA A 159 9.06 -7.57 6.72
C ALA A 159 9.02 -6.48 5.64
N GLU A 160 10.12 -6.30 4.90
CA GLU A 160 10.22 -5.35 3.78
C GLU A 160 9.36 -5.79 2.60
N GLU A 161 9.32 -7.09 2.30
CA GLU A 161 8.47 -7.63 1.22
C GLU A 161 6.99 -7.46 1.57
N MET A 162 6.61 -7.68 2.83
CA MET A 162 5.26 -7.38 3.32
C MET A 162 4.94 -5.89 3.20
N ALA A 163 5.88 -5.01 3.56
CA ALA A 163 5.71 -3.57 3.41
C ALA A 163 5.52 -3.17 1.94
N ASP A 164 6.32 -3.71 1.03
CA ASP A 164 6.25 -3.50 -0.41
C ASP A 164 4.86 -3.93 -0.94
N ILE A 165 4.36 -5.12 -0.58
CA ILE A 165 3.02 -5.60 -0.97
C ILE A 165 1.92 -4.67 -0.45
N VAL A 166 1.99 -4.25 0.81
CA VAL A 166 1.00 -3.33 1.38
C VAL A 166 1.04 -1.98 0.66
N ALA A 167 2.23 -1.45 0.38
CA ALA A 167 2.38 -0.22 -0.40
C ALA A 167 1.79 -0.36 -1.81
N TYR A 168 1.96 -1.50 -2.47
CA TYR A 168 1.30 -1.78 -3.75
C TYR A 168 -0.22 -1.74 -3.63
N LEU A 169 -0.82 -2.43 -2.66
CA LEU A 169 -2.28 -2.47 -2.47
C LEU A 169 -2.86 -1.06 -2.22
N TYR A 170 -2.13 -0.22 -1.49
CA TYR A 170 -2.48 1.19 -1.28
C TYR A 170 -2.31 2.02 -2.56
N ALA A 171 -1.18 1.89 -3.25
CA ALA A 171 -0.86 2.65 -4.46
C ALA A 171 -1.83 2.33 -5.60
N VAL A 172 -2.29 1.08 -5.73
CA VAL A 172 -3.21 0.70 -6.79
C VAL A 172 -4.49 1.51 -6.72
N ARG A 173 -5.03 1.82 -5.53
CA ARG A 173 -6.19 2.71 -5.40
C ARG A 173 -5.89 4.16 -5.65
N TYR A 174 -4.72 4.64 -5.21
CA TYR A 174 -4.28 6.02 -5.50
C TYR A 174 -4.30 6.31 -7.01
N PHE A 175 -3.94 5.32 -7.83
CA PHE A 175 -4.02 5.42 -9.29
C PHE A 175 -5.26 4.73 -9.92
N ALA A 176 -6.22 4.24 -9.13
CA ALA A 176 -7.40 3.53 -9.63
C ALA A 176 -8.63 4.41 -9.83
N VAL A 177 -8.69 5.64 -9.31
CA VAL A 177 -9.76 6.56 -9.68
C VAL A 177 -9.56 6.90 -11.16
N PRO A 178 -10.41 6.42 -12.07
CA PRO A 178 -10.26 6.78 -13.47
C PRO A 178 -10.58 8.26 -13.58
N GLY A 179 -9.60 9.04 -14.02
CA GLY A 179 -9.85 10.42 -14.38
C GLY A 179 -10.72 10.51 -15.64
N ASP A 180 -11.38 11.64 -15.77
CA ASP A 180 -12.17 12.01 -16.93
C ASP A 180 -11.35 12.99 -17.80
N ALA A 181 -11.04 12.58 -19.02
CA ALA A 181 -10.22 13.39 -19.94
C ALA A 181 -10.89 14.73 -20.30
N GLN A 182 -12.23 14.79 -20.35
CA GLN A 182 -12.96 16.02 -20.63
C GLN A 182 -12.89 16.96 -19.44
N LYS A 183 -13.06 16.44 -18.21
CA LYS A 183 -12.83 17.25 -17.00
C LYS A 183 -11.38 17.70 -16.90
N GLY A 184 -10.43 16.85 -17.28
CA GLY A 184 -9.01 17.18 -17.33
C GLY A 184 -8.72 18.35 -18.27
N TRP A 185 -9.38 18.38 -19.42
CA TRP A 185 -9.27 19.51 -20.37
C TRP A 185 -9.79 20.81 -19.77
N VAL A 186 -10.99 20.77 -19.15
CA VAL A 186 -11.57 21.93 -18.47
C VAL A 186 -10.68 22.40 -17.33
N LEU A 187 -10.14 21.47 -16.53
CA LEU A 187 -9.18 21.76 -15.46
C LEU A 187 -7.91 22.43 -15.99
N ALA A 188 -7.33 21.96 -17.10
CA ALA A 188 -6.15 22.57 -17.69
C ALA A 188 -6.41 24.04 -18.09
N LYS A 189 -7.63 24.35 -18.57
CA LYS A 189 -8.05 25.72 -18.86
C LYS A 189 -8.23 26.54 -17.57
N ASP A 190 -9.03 26.03 -16.62
CA ASP A 190 -9.44 26.73 -15.41
C ASP A 190 -8.28 26.98 -14.45
N LYS A 191 -7.32 26.06 -14.39
CA LYS A 191 -6.08 26.20 -13.60
C LYS A 191 -5.02 27.04 -14.31
N GLY A 192 -5.33 27.58 -15.49
CA GLY A 192 -4.46 28.50 -16.25
C GLY A 192 -3.30 27.84 -17.01
N CYS A 193 -3.24 26.51 -17.09
CA CYS A 193 -2.19 25.79 -17.83
C CYS A 193 -2.19 26.22 -19.31
N LEU A 194 -3.37 26.38 -19.90
CA LEU A 194 -3.53 26.77 -21.31
C LEU A 194 -3.18 28.24 -21.59
N GLY A 195 -2.87 29.03 -20.55
CA GLY A 195 -2.30 30.37 -20.72
C GLY A 195 -0.82 30.36 -21.11
N CYS A 196 -0.13 29.22 -21.00
CA CYS A 196 1.29 29.07 -21.38
C CYS A 196 1.52 27.91 -22.34
N HIS A 197 0.65 26.92 -22.30
CA HIS A 197 0.77 25.66 -23.02
C HIS A 197 -0.35 25.51 -24.03
N SER A 198 -0.04 24.93 -25.20
CA SER A 198 -1.07 24.48 -26.13
C SER A 198 -1.31 22.98 -25.99
N ILE A 199 -2.45 22.52 -26.51
CA ILE A 199 -2.74 21.11 -26.77
C ILE A 199 -3.19 21.01 -28.22
N TYR A 200 -2.44 20.29 -29.06
CA TYR A 200 -2.67 20.17 -30.52
C TYR A 200 -2.70 21.51 -31.26
N ALA A 201 -1.95 22.50 -30.80
CA ALA A 201 -1.95 23.87 -31.34
C ALA A 201 -3.35 24.53 -31.51
N ARG A 202 -4.42 23.96 -30.91
CA ARG A 202 -5.81 24.42 -31.09
C ARG A 202 -6.15 25.65 -30.26
N GLU A 203 -5.34 25.97 -29.24
CA GLU A 203 -5.50 27.17 -28.42
C GLU A 203 -4.18 27.97 -28.43
N GLY A 204 -4.17 28.99 -29.30
CA GLY A 204 -3.29 30.17 -29.39
C GLY A 204 -1.83 30.12 -28.89
N LYS A 205 -0.87 30.33 -29.80
CA LYS A 205 0.50 30.91 -29.64
C LYS A 205 1.30 30.61 -28.35
N ALA A 206 1.02 29.50 -27.68
CA ALA A 206 1.82 29.01 -26.57
C ALA A 206 3.09 28.34 -27.13
N PRO A 207 4.30 28.65 -26.62
CA PRO A 207 5.54 28.12 -27.17
C PRO A 207 5.74 26.61 -26.93
N PHE A 208 4.92 25.97 -26.08
CA PHE A 208 5.08 24.57 -25.69
C PHE A 208 3.77 23.79 -25.80
N ASP A 209 3.71 22.83 -26.73
CA ASP A 209 2.56 21.93 -26.90
C ASP A 209 2.69 20.69 -26.01
N LEU A 210 1.77 20.54 -25.04
CA LEU A 210 1.77 19.42 -24.12
C LEU A 210 1.38 18.10 -24.76
N ALA A 211 0.70 18.11 -25.92
CA ALA A 211 0.40 16.87 -26.65
C ALA A 211 1.69 16.20 -27.16
N GLN A 212 2.74 16.97 -27.43
CA GLN A 212 4.01 16.44 -27.93
C GLN A 212 4.90 15.86 -26.83
N VAL A 213 4.67 16.21 -25.56
CA VAL A 213 5.50 15.77 -24.43
C VAL A 213 5.24 14.31 -24.10
N THR A 214 6.29 13.49 -24.10
CA THR A 214 6.21 12.05 -23.79
C THR A 214 6.24 11.81 -22.28
N GLY A 215 5.49 10.83 -21.80
CA GLY A 215 5.51 10.42 -20.40
C GLY A 215 4.47 11.07 -19.50
N LEU A 216 3.76 12.12 -19.94
CA LEU A 216 2.71 12.77 -19.15
C LEU A 216 1.47 11.88 -18.93
N GLU A 217 1.34 10.78 -19.68
CA GLU A 217 0.31 9.75 -19.46
C GLU A 217 0.51 8.95 -18.16
N SER A 218 1.71 9.02 -17.56
CA SER A 218 2.01 8.44 -16.24
C SER A 218 1.70 9.48 -15.15
N PRO A 219 0.78 9.20 -14.21
CA PRO A 219 0.47 10.13 -13.13
C PRO A 219 1.69 10.55 -12.29
N ALA A 220 2.64 9.64 -12.08
CA ALA A 220 3.87 9.94 -11.34
C ALA A 220 4.79 10.89 -12.12
N ARG A 221 4.93 10.70 -13.44
CA ARG A 221 5.73 11.61 -14.27
C ARG A 221 5.02 12.96 -14.46
N LEU A 222 3.70 12.98 -14.57
CA LEU A 222 2.93 14.21 -14.58
C LEU A 222 3.13 15.01 -13.28
N ALA A 223 3.00 14.36 -12.12
CA ALA A 223 3.23 15.01 -10.83
C ALA A 223 4.67 15.52 -10.69
N SER A 224 5.67 14.74 -11.11
CA SER A 224 7.08 15.15 -11.11
C SER A 224 7.35 16.32 -12.07
N ALA A 225 6.78 16.29 -13.28
CA ALA A 225 6.89 17.37 -14.25
C ALA A 225 6.28 18.67 -13.71
N LEU A 226 5.09 18.60 -13.13
CA LEU A 226 4.44 19.74 -12.47
C LEU A 226 5.30 20.26 -11.32
N TRP A 227 5.81 19.38 -10.45
CA TRP A 227 6.67 19.79 -9.33
C TRP A 227 7.94 20.52 -9.80
N ASN A 228 8.67 19.92 -10.74
CA ASN A 228 9.91 20.48 -11.26
C ASN A 228 9.69 21.80 -12.03
N HIS A 229 8.56 21.90 -12.73
CA HIS A 229 8.16 23.09 -13.49
C HIS A 229 7.62 24.22 -12.59
N SER A 230 6.98 23.88 -11.47
CA SER A 230 6.34 24.85 -10.59
C SER A 230 7.23 25.39 -9.48
N PHE A 231 8.10 24.54 -8.92
CA PHE A 231 8.87 24.84 -7.70
C PHE A 231 10.38 24.88 -7.90
N ILE A 232 10.93 24.11 -8.86
CA ILE A 232 12.37 23.97 -9.03
C ILE A 232 12.92 24.91 -10.12
N THR A 233 12.20 25.04 -11.23
CA THR A 233 12.59 25.93 -12.33
C THR A 233 11.72 27.19 -12.28
N PRO A 234 12.27 28.39 -12.01
CA PRO A 234 11.49 29.61 -12.03
C PRO A 234 10.94 29.86 -13.43
N GLN A 235 9.64 30.15 -13.55
CA GLN A 235 9.10 30.66 -14.81
C GLN A 235 9.64 32.07 -15.07
N THR A 236 9.84 32.38 -16.35
CA THR A 236 10.39 33.65 -16.82
C THR A 236 9.72 34.87 -16.17
N ALA A 237 10.55 35.82 -15.74
CA ALA A 237 10.15 37.04 -15.06
C ALA A 237 9.11 37.83 -15.87
N GLY A 238 7.95 38.11 -15.27
CA GLY A 238 6.92 38.99 -15.85
C GLY A 238 5.46 38.61 -15.61
N ARG A 239 5.15 37.44 -15.04
CA ARG A 239 3.76 37.11 -14.64
C ARG A 239 3.44 37.60 -13.24
N GLN A 240 2.28 38.25 -13.10
CA GLN A 240 1.70 38.55 -11.79
C GLN A 240 1.61 37.26 -10.96
N ALA A 241 1.96 37.38 -9.69
CA ALA A 241 1.91 36.33 -8.68
C ALA A 241 0.47 35.88 -8.38
N GLY A 242 -0.20 35.26 -9.36
CA GLY A 242 -1.30 34.36 -9.07
C GLY A 242 -0.67 33.08 -8.55
N GLY A 243 -0.81 32.81 -7.24
CA GLY A 243 -0.30 31.58 -6.65
C GLY A 243 -0.76 30.35 -7.42
N TRP A 244 0.10 29.34 -7.52
CA TRP A 244 -0.24 28.07 -8.16
C TRP A 244 -1.57 27.56 -7.61
N ALA A 245 -2.51 27.27 -8.52
CA ALA A 245 -3.80 26.73 -8.11
C ALA A 245 -3.58 25.35 -7.48
N GLU A 246 -4.13 25.12 -6.29
CA GLU A 246 -4.13 23.80 -5.65
C GLU A 246 -4.73 22.78 -6.62
N ILE A 247 -4.04 21.66 -6.86
CA ILE A 247 -4.54 20.54 -7.65
C ILE A 247 -4.91 19.42 -6.68
N ARG A 248 -6.20 19.10 -6.57
CA ARG A 248 -6.69 18.00 -5.73
C ARG A 248 -6.38 16.64 -6.36
N ALA A 249 -6.41 15.57 -5.58
CA ALA A 249 -6.08 14.22 -6.06
C ALA A 249 -6.97 13.75 -7.23
N ASN A 250 -8.27 14.06 -7.20
CA ASN A 250 -9.20 13.77 -8.31
C ASN A 250 -8.91 14.64 -9.54
N GLU A 251 -8.53 15.90 -9.35
CA GLU A 251 -8.13 16.81 -10.44
C GLU A 251 -6.84 16.33 -11.12
N MET A 252 -5.89 15.79 -10.35
CA MET A 252 -4.68 15.16 -10.89
C MET A 252 -5.00 13.91 -11.71
N ALA A 253 -5.97 13.11 -11.26
CA ALA A 253 -6.43 11.95 -12.02
C ALA A 253 -7.06 12.38 -13.37
N ASP A 254 -7.90 13.42 -13.37
CA ASP A 254 -8.53 13.99 -14.57
C ASP A 254 -7.46 14.54 -15.55
N LEU A 255 -6.44 15.26 -15.06
CA LEU A 255 -5.31 15.71 -15.88
C LEU A 255 -4.52 14.53 -16.47
N ALA A 256 -4.22 13.50 -15.68
CA ALA A 256 -3.54 12.31 -16.18
C ALA A 256 -4.38 11.54 -17.23
N ALA A 257 -5.70 11.56 -17.09
CA ALA A 257 -6.61 10.97 -18.07
C ALA A 257 -6.61 11.75 -19.40
N LEU A 258 -6.57 13.09 -19.35
CA LEU A 258 -6.39 13.93 -20.53
C LEU A 258 -5.12 13.56 -21.29
N PHE A 259 -3.94 13.59 -20.65
CA PHE A 259 -2.68 13.30 -21.34
C PHE A 259 -2.62 11.88 -21.91
N ARG A 260 -3.23 10.92 -21.22
CA ARG A 260 -3.40 9.56 -21.74
C ARG A 260 -4.30 9.51 -22.97
N SER A 261 -5.37 10.30 -23.02
CA SER A 261 -6.23 10.37 -24.21
C SER A 261 -5.52 10.97 -25.41
N LEU A 262 -4.66 11.98 -25.20
CA LEU A 262 -3.89 12.62 -26.27
C LEU A 262 -2.93 11.61 -26.95
N ARG A 263 -2.33 10.70 -26.17
CA ARG A 263 -1.49 9.62 -26.72
C ARG A 263 -2.28 8.58 -27.52
N ARG A 264 -3.53 8.29 -27.13
CA ARG A 264 -4.38 7.33 -27.84
C ARG A 264 -4.87 7.87 -29.19
N SER A 265 -5.05 9.19 -29.33
CA SER A 265 -5.42 9.82 -30.59
C SER A 265 -4.29 9.88 -31.61
N GLU A 266 -3.02 9.91 -31.19
CA GLU A 266 -1.86 9.81 -32.09
C GLU A 266 -1.63 8.39 -32.65
N ALA A 267 -2.15 7.36 -31.97
CA ALA A 267 -1.93 5.95 -32.33
C ALA A 267 -3.04 5.35 -33.23
N ARG A 268 -3.99 6.15 -33.71
CA ARG A 268 -4.96 5.72 -34.73
C ARG A 268 -4.37 5.97 -36.13
N PRO A 269 -4.27 4.94 -36.99
CA PRO A 269 -3.77 5.09 -38.36
C PRO A 269 -4.69 5.97 -39.21
#